data_AF-A0A8H3WF06-F1
#
_entry.id   AF-A0A8H3WF06-F1
#
_cell.length_a   1.000
_cell.length_b   1.000
_cell.length_c   1.000
_cell.angle_alpha   90.00
_cell.angle_beta   90.00
_cell.angle_gamma   90.00
#
_symmetry.space_group_name_H-M   'P 1'
#
loop_
_entity.id
_entity.type
_entity.pdbx_description
1 polymer ?
#
loop_
_entity_poly.entity_id
_entity_poly.type
_entity_poly.pdbx_seq_one_letter_code
_entity_poly.pdbx_strand_id
1 'polypeptide(L)'
;MVSSLMLKLLAAAVGVSACTLPTDPVSNNITTGFGIQVQNPAAPIVHNRYMNLWSAGGGDQHLYLSPAGDAAFNLTLDNGVISRGIIHAVINGEYTADDNTTKLFMTERGDPKAYFQPVYGCNPDTDAVQLELDFISRATLPGGFICVRSASGDRHEFRYSPPGNTAVREDRPCYEVTLAVVQAPAA
;
A
#
# COMPACT_ATOMS: atom_id res chain seq x y z
N MET A 1 -30.14 46.17 17.10
CA MET A 1 -28.81 45.96 17.74
C MET A 1 -27.86 45.52 16.66
N VAL A 2 -26.74 46.23 16.52
CA VAL A 2 -25.86 46.23 15.35
C VAL A 2 -24.92 45.02 15.36
N SER A 3 -24.87 44.36 14.21
CA SER A 3 -23.79 43.58 13.59
C SER A 3 -22.51 43.32 14.41
N SER A 4 -22.15 42.05 14.56
CA SER A 4 -20.74 41.64 14.72
C SER A 4 -20.42 40.59 13.66
N LEU A 5 -19.94 41.08 12.52
CA LEU A 5 -19.42 40.29 11.42
C LEU A 5 -17.98 39.90 11.77
N MET A 6 -17.81 38.72 12.41
CA MET A 6 -16.48 38.14 12.65
C MET A 6 -15.95 37.59 11.31
N LEU A 7 -15.11 38.38 10.65
CA LEU A 7 -14.39 37.96 9.44
C LEU A 7 -13.23 37.04 9.86
N LYS A 8 -13.42 35.72 9.78
CA LYS A 8 -12.31 34.76 9.91
C LYS A 8 -11.63 34.61 8.55
N LEU A 9 -10.48 35.26 8.43
CA LEU A 9 -9.47 34.96 7.43
C LEU A 9 -9.02 33.51 7.64
N LEU A 10 -9.32 32.60 6.70
CA LEU A 10 -8.65 31.30 6.63
C LEU A 10 -7.71 31.32 5.44
N ALA A 11 -6.41 31.24 5.75
CA ALA A 11 -5.32 31.17 4.80
C ALA A 11 -5.54 30.05 3.79
N ALA A 12 -5.41 30.36 2.51
CA ALA A 12 -5.18 29.35 1.50
C ALA A 12 -3.81 28.73 1.79
N ALA A 13 -3.80 27.50 2.32
CA ALA A 13 -2.59 26.70 2.35
C ALA A 13 -2.24 26.38 0.90
N VAL A 14 -1.30 27.16 0.34
CA VAL A 14 -0.62 26.76 -0.89
C VAL A 14 0.20 25.55 -0.50
N GLY A 15 -0.31 24.35 -0.80
CA GLY A 15 0.48 23.13 -0.67
C GLY A 15 1.72 23.31 -1.51
N VAL A 16 2.88 23.48 -0.88
CA VAL A 16 4.16 23.33 -1.56
C VAL A 16 4.17 21.87 -1.97
N SER A 17 3.96 21.60 -3.26
CA SER A 17 4.21 20.28 -3.81
C SER A 17 5.68 19.98 -3.53
N ALA A 18 5.96 19.01 -2.67
CA ALA A 18 7.30 18.62 -2.25
C ALA A 18 8.22 18.39 -3.47
N CYS A 19 7.65 17.84 -4.55
CA CYS A 19 8.31 17.63 -5.83
C CYS A 19 7.43 18.07 -7.01
N THR A 20 8.02 18.24 -8.19
CA THR A 20 7.25 18.47 -9.43
C THR A 20 6.95 17.13 -10.07
N LEU A 21 5.68 16.72 -10.08
CA LEU A 21 5.26 15.45 -10.65
C LEU A 21 5.22 15.50 -12.19
N PRO A 22 5.72 14.47 -12.89
CA PRO A 22 5.47 14.33 -14.32
C PRO A 22 3.98 14.20 -14.63
N THR A 23 3.55 14.66 -15.82
CA THR A 23 2.16 14.53 -16.28
C THR A 23 1.93 13.36 -17.23
N ASP A 24 3.00 12.64 -17.59
CA ASP A 24 2.92 11.51 -18.50
C ASP A 24 2.08 10.39 -17.89
N PRO A 25 1.23 9.71 -18.69
CA PRO A 25 0.46 8.58 -18.21
C PRO A 25 1.40 7.44 -17.79
N VAL A 26 1.14 6.84 -16.63
CA VAL A 26 1.88 5.67 -16.18
C VAL A 26 1.18 4.40 -16.66
N SER A 27 1.95 3.51 -17.27
CA SER A 27 1.49 2.19 -17.69
C SER A 27 0.99 1.37 -16.50
N ASN A 28 -0.12 0.64 -16.68
CA ASN A 28 -0.60 -0.37 -15.71
C ASN A 28 0.22 -1.67 -15.74
N ASN A 29 1.31 -1.68 -16.50
CA ASN A 29 2.25 -2.77 -16.58
C ASN A 29 3.66 -2.29 -16.22
N ILE A 30 4.31 -3.04 -15.33
CA ILE A 30 5.73 -2.90 -14.97
C ILE A 30 6.35 -4.28 -15.19
N THR A 31 7.13 -4.41 -16.26
CA THR A 31 7.69 -5.70 -16.71
C THR A 31 9.09 -5.96 -16.16
N THR A 32 9.77 -4.94 -15.65
CA THR A 32 11.03 -5.08 -14.92
C THR A 32 10.75 -5.50 -13.47
N GLY A 33 11.64 -6.32 -12.91
CA GLY A 33 11.55 -6.72 -11.51
C GLY A 33 11.62 -5.50 -10.58
N PHE A 34 10.67 -5.41 -9.65
CA PHE A 34 10.68 -4.41 -8.60
C PHE A 34 10.38 -5.01 -7.22
N GLY A 35 10.70 -4.25 -6.19
CA GLY A 35 10.21 -4.44 -4.82
C GLY A 35 9.35 -3.26 -4.37
N ILE A 36 8.70 -3.41 -3.22
CA ILE A 36 7.85 -2.38 -2.65
C ILE A 36 8.46 -1.91 -1.34
N GLN A 37 8.71 -0.60 -1.24
CA GLN A 37 9.01 0.05 0.02
C GLN A 37 7.74 0.68 0.57
N VAL A 38 7.42 0.37 1.83
CA VAL A 38 6.27 0.90 2.54
C VAL A 38 6.63 2.23 3.18
N GLN A 39 5.81 3.25 2.96
CA GLN A 39 6.05 4.59 3.49
C GLN A 39 4.83 5.08 4.27
N ASN A 40 5.06 5.49 5.53
CA ASN A 40 4.14 6.28 6.34
C ASN A 40 4.96 7.01 7.42
N PRO A 41 5.41 8.25 7.19
CA PRO A 41 6.25 9.00 8.14
C PRO A 41 5.62 9.18 9.53
N ALA A 42 4.28 9.15 9.63
CA ALA A 42 3.57 9.23 10.91
C ALA A 42 3.59 7.91 11.70
N ALA A 43 3.99 6.80 11.09
CA ALA A 43 4.10 5.48 11.70
C ALA A 43 5.50 4.87 11.48
N PRO A 44 6.52 5.28 12.27
CA PRO A 44 7.90 4.82 12.10
C PRO A 44 8.09 3.29 12.12
N ILE A 45 7.19 2.57 12.78
CA ILE A 45 7.25 1.10 12.87
C ILE A 45 7.03 0.40 11.51
N VAL A 46 6.34 1.04 10.56
CA VAL A 46 6.12 0.51 9.21
C VAL A 46 6.91 1.25 8.12
N HIS A 47 7.29 2.49 8.39
CA HIS A 47 7.95 3.37 7.42
C HIS A 47 9.33 2.87 6.98
N ASN A 48 9.61 3.02 5.68
CA ASN A 48 10.85 2.64 5.01
C ASN A 48 11.25 1.17 5.15
N ARG A 49 10.27 0.30 5.41
CA ARG A 49 10.44 -1.15 5.40
C ARG A 49 10.02 -1.74 4.07
N TYR A 50 10.68 -2.81 3.66
CA TYR A 50 10.36 -3.49 2.41
C TYR A 50 9.26 -4.52 2.61
N MET A 51 8.41 -4.69 1.60
CA MET A 51 7.52 -5.84 1.50
C MET A 51 8.34 -7.09 1.16
N ASN A 52 8.28 -8.07 2.04
CA ASN A 52 8.83 -9.41 1.87
C ASN A 52 7.70 -10.41 1.66
N LEU A 53 8.07 -11.58 1.12
CA LEU A 53 7.16 -12.69 0.89
C LEU A 53 7.57 -13.89 1.74
N TRP A 54 6.61 -14.45 2.47
CA TRP A 54 6.81 -15.62 3.33
C TRP A 54 5.98 -16.78 2.81
N SER A 55 6.60 -17.94 2.57
CA SER A 55 5.87 -19.13 2.14
C SER A 55 4.83 -19.60 3.15
N ALA A 56 3.57 -19.54 2.75
CA ALA A 56 2.46 -20.19 3.42
C ALA A 56 2.08 -21.42 2.59
N GLY A 57 1.86 -22.58 3.19
CA GLY A 57 1.68 -23.84 2.47
C GLY A 57 0.66 -23.77 1.31
N GLY A 58 0.77 -24.69 0.35
CA GLY A 58 -0.12 -24.71 -0.83
C GLY A 58 0.25 -23.72 -1.92
N GLY A 59 1.52 -23.26 -1.96
CA GLY A 59 2.03 -22.33 -2.98
C GLY A 59 1.79 -20.84 -2.67
N ASP A 60 1.08 -20.55 -1.58
CA ASP A 60 0.76 -19.18 -1.17
C ASP A 60 1.98 -18.45 -0.60
N GLN A 61 1.92 -17.12 -0.67
CA GLN A 61 2.92 -16.25 -0.06
C GLN A 61 2.22 -15.15 0.72
N HIS A 62 2.52 -15.07 2.01
CA HIS A 62 2.06 -13.96 2.83
C HIS A 62 2.95 -12.75 2.62
N LEU A 63 2.33 -11.56 2.54
CA LEU A 63 3.06 -10.30 2.52
C LEU A 63 3.33 -9.88 3.96
N TYR A 64 4.61 -9.70 4.28
CA TYR A 64 5.06 -9.15 5.57
C TYR A 64 6.06 -8.02 5.34
N LEU A 65 6.24 -7.15 6.33
CA LEU A 65 7.37 -6.23 6.32
C LEU A 65 8.67 -6.94 6.70
N SER A 66 9.77 -6.59 6.03
CA SER A 66 11.12 -6.97 6.42
C SER A 66 11.38 -6.62 7.89
N PRO A 67 12.07 -7.47 8.67
CA PRO A 67 12.87 -8.62 8.24
C PRO A 67 12.07 -9.93 8.08
N ALA A 68 10.75 -9.93 8.28
CA ALA A 68 9.97 -11.17 8.20
C ALA A 68 9.76 -11.60 6.74
N GLY A 69 10.13 -12.84 6.42
CA GLY A 69 10.02 -13.41 5.07
C GLY A 69 11.20 -13.04 4.18
N ASP A 70 11.17 -13.51 2.94
CA ASP A 70 12.25 -13.33 1.97
C ASP A 70 12.05 -12.03 1.19
N ALA A 71 13.17 -11.37 0.85
CA ALA A 71 13.15 -10.16 0.04
C ALA A 71 12.49 -10.41 -1.33
N ALA A 72 11.63 -9.49 -1.76
CA ALA A 72 10.88 -9.59 -3.00
C ALA A 72 11.17 -8.39 -3.91
N PHE A 73 12.16 -8.54 -4.80
CA PHE A 73 12.52 -7.55 -5.83
C PHE A 73 12.26 -8.04 -7.27
N ASN A 74 11.61 -9.19 -7.40
CA ASN A 74 11.23 -9.79 -8.68
C ASN A 74 9.72 -9.74 -8.92
N LEU A 75 9.05 -8.74 -8.35
CA LEU A 75 7.64 -8.48 -8.60
C LEU A 75 7.48 -7.82 -9.97
N THR A 76 6.34 -8.08 -10.60
CA THR A 76 5.88 -7.37 -11.79
C THR A 76 4.49 -6.82 -11.53
N LEU A 77 4.04 -5.90 -12.39
CA LEU A 77 2.67 -5.43 -12.42
C LEU A 77 2.09 -5.83 -13.78
N ASP A 78 1.02 -6.60 -13.76
CA ASP A 78 0.29 -7.05 -14.97
C ASP A 78 -1.14 -6.55 -14.89
N ASN A 79 -1.49 -5.61 -15.77
CA ASN A 79 -2.78 -4.94 -15.83
C ASN A 79 -3.28 -4.47 -14.45
N GLY A 80 -2.39 -3.82 -13.70
CA GLY A 80 -2.67 -3.30 -12.36
C GLY A 80 -2.61 -4.33 -11.23
N VAL A 81 -2.19 -5.57 -11.48
CA VAL A 81 -2.09 -6.60 -10.43
C VAL A 81 -0.65 -6.98 -10.16
N ILE A 82 -0.22 -6.85 -8.90
CA ILE A 82 1.13 -7.25 -8.46
C ILE A 82 1.25 -8.77 -8.62
N SER A 83 2.28 -9.23 -9.32
CA SER A 83 2.49 -10.63 -9.67
C SER A 83 3.94 -11.07 -9.46
N ARG A 84 4.15 -12.38 -9.27
CA ARG A 84 5.47 -13.02 -9.25
C ARG A 84 5.38 -14.40 -9.88
N GLY A 85 5.74 -14.51 -11.15
CA GLY A 85 5.47 -15.74 -11.91
C GLY A 85 3.95 -15.96 -12.01
N ILE A 86 3.46 -17.10 -11.54
CA ILE A 86 2.04 -17.47 -11.64
C ILE A 86 1.16 -16.95 -10.48
N ILE A 87 1.78 -16.51 -9.37
CA ILE A 87 1.03 -16.01 -8.21
C ILE A 87 0.82 -14.51 -8.32
N HIS A 88 -0.31 -14.04 -7.80
CA HIS A 88 -0.74 -12.65 -7.87
C HIS A 88 -1.34 -12.18 -6.55
N ALA A 89 -1.27 -10.88 -6.29
CA ALA A 89 -1.79 -10.26 -5.07
C ALA A 89 -3.33 -10.27 -5.04
N VAL A 90 -3.88 -10.83 -3.98
CA VAL A 90 -5.32 -11.01 -3.77
C VAL A 90 -5.73 -10.56 -2.37
N ILE A 91 -7.01 -10.23 -2.22
CA ILE A 91 -7.67 -9.84 -0.97
C ILE A 91 -8.79 -10.84 -0.69
N ASN A 92 -8.44 -11.92 -0.02
CA ASN A 92 -9.40 -12.91 0.48
C ASN A 92 -8.78 -13.87 1.49
N GLY A 93 -7.72 -13.45 2.17
CA GLY A 93 -7.15 -14.27 3.22
C GLY A 93 -8.04 -14.19 4.47
N GLU A 94 -7.41 -14.09 5.64
CA GLU A 94 -8.14 -13.96 6.90
C GLU A 94 -8.86 -12.61 7.01
N TYR A 95 -10.20 -12.63 7.07
CA TYR A 95 -11.00 -11.49 7.54
C TYR A 95 -10.94 -11.38 9.06
N THR A 96 -10.75 -10.17 9.58
CA THR A 96 -10.79 -9.90 11.01
C THR A 96 -11.92 -8.91 11.29
N ALA A 97 -12.94 -9.35 12.03
CA ALA A 97 -14.12 -8.55 12.31
C ALA A 97 -13.81 -7.31 13.18
N ASP A 98 -12.94 -7.46 14.18
CA ASP A 98 -12.66 -6.41 15.18
C ASP A 98 -12.10 -5.11 14.59
N ASP A 99 -11.34 -5.20 13.49
CA ASP A 99 -10.80 -4.04 12.76
C ASP A 99 -11.34 -3.96 11.32
N ASN A 100 -12.30 -4.84 10.99
CA ASN A 100 -12.96 -4.94 9.69
C ASN A 100 -11.97 -4.93 8.50
N THR A 101 -10.84 -5.62 8.67
CA THR A 101 -9.82 -5.73 7.61
C THR A 101 -9.76 -7.13 7.02
N THR A 102 -9.29 -7.26 5.78
CA THR A 102 -9.04 -8.56 5.12
C THR A 102 -7.58 -8.70 4.76
N LYS A 103 -6.97 -9.87 5.00
CA LYS A 103 -5.57 -10.12 4.67
C LYS A 103 -5.29 -10.06 3.17
N LEU A 104 -4.20 -9.38 2.79
CA LEU A 104 -3.57 -9.51 1.48
C LEU A 104 -2.53 -10.64 1.51
N PHE A 105 -2.52 -11.44 0.45
CA PHE A 105 -1.53 -12.48 0.21
C PHE A 105 -1.37 -12.69 -1.30
N MET A 106 -0.39 -13.49 -1.73
CA MET A 106 -0.24 -13.88 -3.14
C MET A 106 -0.55 -15.36 -3.32
N THR A 107 -1.28 -15.68 -4.39
CA THR A 107 -1.65 -17.05 -4.75
C THR A 107 -1.88 -17.17 -6.26
N GLU A 108 -1.89 -18.40 -6.78
CA GLU A 108 -2.30 -18.70 -8.16
C GLU A 108 -3.82 -18.83 -8.31
N ARG A 109 -4.53 -18.98 -7.19
CA ARG A 109 -5.99 -19.17 -7.16
C ARG A 109 -6.75 -17.95 -7.67
N GLY A 110 -7.98 -18.17 -8.12
CA GLY A 110 -8.91 -17.12 -8.57
C GLY A 110 -9.53 -16.27 -7.46
N ASP A 111 -8.80 -16.01 -6.38
CA ASP A 111 -9.22 -15.14 -5.29
C ASP A 111 -9.37 -13.67 -5.78
N PRO A 112 -10.24 -12.85 -5.16
CA PRO A 112 -10.41 -11.44 -5.51
C PRO A 112 -9.08 -10.67 -5.61
N LYS A 113 -8.68 -10.29 -6.82
CA LYS A 113 -7.42 -9.58 -7.07
C LYS A 113 -7.41 -8.19 -6.43
N ALA A 114 -6.23 -7.76 -5.97
CA ALA A 114 -5.97 -6.37 -5.60
C ALA A 114 -5.53 -5.60 -6.84
N TYR A 115 -6.31 -4.60 -7.26
CA TYR A 115 -5.99 -3.75 -8.39
C TYR A 115 -5.34 -2.46 -7.93
N PHE A 116 -4.28 -2.09 -8.62
CA PHE A 116 -3.49 -0.89 -8.39
C PHE A 116 -3.32 -0.08 -9.67
N GLN A 117 -3.26 1.24 -9.53
CA GLN A 117 -2.88 2.17 -10.57
C GLN A 117 -1.50 2.74 -10.22
N PRO A 118 -0.49 2.55 -11.08
CA PRO A 118 0.75 3.27 -10.94
C PRO A 118 0.52 4.78 -11.09
N VAL A 119 1.08 5.55 -10.17
CA VAL A 119 1.03 7.03 -10.16
C VAL A 119 2.40 7.59 -9.77
N TYR A 120 2.68 8.83 -10.16
CA TYR A 120 3.83 9.55 -9.62
C TYR A 120 3.46 10.15 -8.26
N GLY A 121 4.39 10.06 -7.32
CA GLY A 121 4.31 10.72 -6.02
C GLY A 121 5.66 11.28 -5.60
N CYS A 122 5.69 11.92 -4.43
CA CYS A 122 6.91 12.48 -3.86
C CYS A 122 7.35 11.62 -2.68
N ASN A 123 8.61 11.18 -2.70
CA ASN A 123 9.20 10.53 -1.56
C ASN A 123 9.16 11.46 -0.34
N PRO A 124 8.56 11.04 0.78
CA PRO A 124 8.28 11.95 1.90
C PRO A 124 9.52 12.36 2.70
N ASP A 125 10.66 11.68 2.49
CA ASP A 125 11.92 11.96 3.21
C ASP A 125 12.92 12.77 2.39
N THR A 126 12.80 12.73 1.07
CA THR A 126 13.81 13.28 0.15
C THR A 126 13.23 14.23 -0.89
N ASP A 127 11.91 14.36 -0.96
CA ASP A 127 11.20 15.12 -1.97
C ASP A 127 11.53 14.70 -3.43
N ALA A 128 12.12 13.51 -3.61
CA ALA A 128 12.38 12.96 -4.93
C ALA A 128 11.08 12.42 -5.55
N VAL A 129 10.91 12.61 -6.86
CA VAL A 129 9.82 11.93 -7.59
C VAL A 129 10.03 10.42 -7.52
N GLN A 130 8.96 9.69 -7.20
CA GLN A 130 8.92 8.23 -7.18
C GLN A 130 7.67 7.71 -7.87
N LEU A 131 7.67 6.41 -8.15
CA LEU A 131 6.47 5.71 -8.61
C LEU A 131 5.81 5.02 -7.41
N GLU A 132 4.49 5.14 -7.31
CA GLU A 132 3.67 4.57 -6.25
C GLU A 132 2.58 3.68 -6.85
N LEU A 133 2.14 2.67 -6.10
CA LEU A 133 1.00 1.83 -6.45
C LEU A 133 -0.22 2.30 -5.66
N ASP A 134 -1.07 3.12 -6.28
CA ASP A 134 -2.32 3.57 -5.69
C ASP A 134 -3.35 2.43 -5.76
N PHE A 135 -4.04 2.17 -4.65
CA PHE A 135 -5.00 1.06 -4.59
C PHE A 135 -6.36 1.47 -5.16
N ILE A 136 -6.87 0.67 -6.10
CA ILE A 136 -8.10 0.97 -6.83
C ILE A 136 -9.28 0.14 -6.33
N SER A 137 -9.13 -1.18 -6.27
CA SER A 137 -10.25 -2.06 -5.96
C SER A 137 -9.83 -3.45 -5.47
N ARG A 138 -10.76 -4.07 -4.74
CA ARG A 138 -10.78 -5.51 -4.48
C ARG A 138 -11.73 -6.15 -5.50
N ALA A 139 -11.19 -6.82 -6.52
CA ALA A 139 -11.96 -7.26 -7.66
C ALA A 139 -12.84 -6.11 -8.21
N THR A 140 -14.17 -6.28 -8.21
CA THR A 140 -15.13 -5.27 -8.68
C THR A 140 -15.56 -4.28 -7.58
N LEU A 141 -15.10 -4.42 -6.35
CA LEU A 141 -15.44 -3.51 -5.23
C LEU A 141 -14.41 -2.37 -5.17
N PRO A 142 -14.79 -1.13 -5.55
CA PRO A 142 -13.86 0.00 -5.58
C PRO A 142 -13.54 0.54 -4.19
N GLY A 143 -12.36 1.14 -4.08
CA GLY A 143 -11.92 1.95 -2.94
C GLY A 143 -11.57 1.15 -1.69
N GLY A 144 -11.32 1.90 -0.62
CA GLY A 144 -10.63 1.41 0.57
C GLY A 144 -9.15 1.74 0.46
N PHE A 145 -8.33 1.14 1.32
CA PHE A 145 -6.89 1.36 1.31
C PHE A 145 -6.13 0.12 1.75
N ILE A 146 -4.87 0.06 1.34
CA ILE A 146 -3.92 -0.92 1.88
C ILE A 146 -3.31 -0.35 3.14
N CYS A 147 -3.28 -1.16 4.18
CA CYS A 147 -2.65 -0.83 5.44
C CYS A 147 -1.78 -1.97 5.95
N VAL A 148 -0.88 -1.64 6.85
CA VAL A 148 -0.02 -2.59 7.54
C VAL A 148 -0.33 -2.56 9.02
N ARG A 149 -0.51 -3.74 9.63
CA ARG A 149 -0.74 -3.89 11.07
C ARG A 149 0.19 -4.95 11.66
N SER A 150 0.40 -4.91 12.97
CA SER A 150 1.14 -5.96 13.69
C SER A 150 0.43 -7.33 13.58
N ALA A 151 1.22 -8.39 13.53
CA ALA A 151 0.82 -9.79 13.53
C ALA A 151 1.62 -10.56 14.60
N SER A 152 1.38 -11.86 14.75
CA SER A 152 2.08 -12.67 15.74
C SER A 152 3.61 -12.69 15.51
N GLY A 153 4.40 -12.65 16.58
CA GLY A 153 5.85 -12.80 16.54
C GLY A 153 6.60 -11.63 15.90
N ASP A 154 6.26 -10.38 16.27
CA ASP A 154 6.87 -9.12 15.80
C ASP A 154 6.83 -8.93 14.26
N ARG A 155 5.90 -9.61 13.61
CA ARG A 155 5.64 -9.47 12.17
C ARG A 155 4.63 -8.35 11.92
N HIS A 156 4.64 -7.81 10.71
CA HIS A 156 3.62 -6.86 10.27
C HIS A 156 3.07 -7.27 8.92
N GLU A 157 1.77 -7.47 8.84
CA GLU A 157 1.09 -8.02 7.66
C GLU A 157 0.30 -6.95 6.91
N PHE A 158 0.13 -7.18 5.61
CA PHE A 158 -0.64 -6.31 4.73
C PHE A 158 -2.11 -6.68 4.79
N ARG A 159 -2.94 -5.64 4.86
CA ARG A 159 -4.39 -5.73 5.01
C ARG A 159 -5.07 -4.75 4.07
N TYR A 160 -6.28 -5.11 3.68
CA TYR A 160 -7.24 -4.24 3.03
C TYR A 160 -8.24 -3.75 4.07
N SER A 161 -8.41 -2.44 4.14
CA SER A 161 -9.49 -1.78 4.87
C SER A 161 -10.53 -1.27 3.87
N PRO A 162 -11.82 -1.67 3.98
CA PRO A 162 -12.85 -1.27 3.04
C PRO A 162 -13.20 0.23 3.13
N PRO A 163 -13.85 0.80 2.11
CA PRO A 163 -14.33 2.18 2.14
C PRO A 163 -15.17 2.47 3.39
N GLY A 164 -14.91 3.60 4.04
CA GLY A 164 -15.68 4.03 5.21
C GLY A 164 -15.49 3.17 6.46
N ASN A 165 -14.45 2.34 6.52
CA ASN A 165 -14.16 1.57 7.72
C ASN A 165 -13.83 2.50 8.90
N THR A 166 -14.64 2.42 9.95
CA THR A 166 -14.45 3.16 11.22
C THR A 166 -14.00 2.26 12.37
N ALA A 167 -13.86 0.96 12.14
CA ALA A 167 -13.38 0.02 13.15
C ALA A 167 -11.88 0.21 13.34
N VAL A 168 -11.49 0.72 14.51
CA VAL A 168 -10.09 0.97 14.88
C VAL A 168 -9.74 0.13 16.10
N ARG A 169 -8.62 -0.60 16.02
CA ARG A 169 -7.97 -1.23 17.16
C ARG A 169 -6.71 -0.47 17.53
N GLU A 170 -6.74 0.25 18.65
CA GLU A 170 -5.61 1.08 19.09
C GLU A 170 -4.37 0.24 19.46
N ASP A 171 -4.57 -0.99 19.93
CA ASP A 171 -3.48 -1.91 20.29
C ASP A 171 -2.87 -2.64 19.08
N ARG A 172 -3.55 -2.60 17.94
CA ARG A 172 -3.11 -3.20 16.68
C ARG A 172 -3.63 -2.38 15.49
N PRO A 173 -3.19 -1.12 15.37
CA PRO A 173 -3.70 -0.22 14.35
C PRO A 173 -3.32 -0.70 12.96
N CYS A 174 -4.20 -0.46 11.99
CA CYS A 174 -3.90 -0.64 10.57
C CYS A 174 -3.42 0.69 10.02
N TYR A 175 -2.10 0.85 9.89
CA TYR A 175 -1.50 2.06 9.36
C TYR A 175 -1.70 2.06 7.84
N GLU A 176 -2.48 3.00 7.32
CA GLU A 176 -2.53 3.26 5.88
C GLU A 176 -1.12 3.59 5.35
N VAL A 177 -0.78 3.09 4.17
CA VAL A 177 0.60 3.19 3.66
C VAL A 177 0.64 3.55 2.18
N THR A 178 1.66 4.31 1.82
CA THR A 178 2.12 4.44 0.43
C THR A 178 2.97 3.22 0.06
N LEU A 179 2.71 2.66 -1.12
CA LEU A 179 3.46 1.54 -1.69
C LEU A 179 4.40 2.06 -2.79
N ALA A 180 5.61 2.46 -2.42
CA ALA A 180 6.59 2.98 -3.37
C ALA A 180 7.30 1.84 -4.13
N VAL A 181 7.36 1.96 -5.45
CA VAL A 181 8.04 1.01 -6.35
C VAL A 181 9.54 1.29 -6.32
N VAL A 182 10.33 0.28 -5.97
CA VAL A 182 11.80 0.34 -5.98
C VAL A 182 12.31 -0.68 -6.99
N GLN A 183 13.05 -0.22 -8.01
CA GLN A 183 13.62 -1.12 -9.02
C GLN A 183 14.55 -2.15 -8.36
N ALA A 184 14.58 -3.36 -8.91
CA ALA A 184 15.51 -4.39 -8.47
C ALA A 184 16.95 -3.84 -8.45
N PRO A 185 17.76 -4.16 -7.42
CA PRO A 185 19.17 -3.84 -7.44
C PRO A 185 19.82 -4.38 -8.71
N ALA A 186 20.71 -3.60 -9.33
CA ALA A 186 21.53 -4.10 -10.41
C ALA A 186 22.36 -5.30 -9.91
N ALA A 187 22.43 -6.36 -10.71
CA ALA A 187 23.20 -7.56 -10.41
C ALA A 187 24.72 -7.30 -10.40
#